data_AF-A0A800KAZ1-F1
#
_entry.id   AF-A0A800KAZ1-F1
#
_cell.length_a   1.000
_cell.length_b   1.000
_cell.length_c   1.000
_cell.angle_alpha   90.00
_cell.angle_beta   90.00
_cell.angle_gamma   90.00
#
_symmetry.space_group_name_H-M   'P 1'
#
loop_
_entity.id
_entity.type
_entity.pdbx_description
1 polymer ?
#
loop_
_entity_poly.entity_id
_entity_poly.type
_entity_poly.pdbx_seq_one_letter_code
_entity_poly.pdbx_strand_id
1 'polypeptide(L)'
;METIYLDDFLDEGIIREKSFRQKVSQINWDDYNAKRVMIKGCTSVPVPTWAYLILTAQLAQVADDILYGEPCATVKIYNRNKA
;
A
#
# COMPACT_ATOMS: atom_id res chain seq x y z
N MET A 1 7.54 -2.92 11.39
CA MET A 1 7.13 -3.08 9.98
C MET A 1 5.66 -2.74 9.94
N GLU A 2 5.30 -1.67 9.25
CA GLU A 2 3.90 -1.26 9.13
C GLU A 2 3.21 -2.05 8.02
N THR A 3 1.91 -2.29 8.14
CA THR A 3 1.13 -3.02 7.14
C THR A 3 -0.07 -2.17 6.71
N ILE A 4 -0.23 -2.00 5.40
CA ILE A 4 -1.42 -1.42 4.78
C ILE A 4 -2.26 -2.57 4.24
N TYR A 5 -3.51 -2.65 4.66
CA TYR A 5 -4.47 -3.65 4.21
C TYR A 5 -5.30 -3.05 3.08
N LEU A 6 -5.36 -3.72 1.93
CA LEU A 6 -6.16 -3.25 0.81
C LEU A 6 -7.67 -3.33 1.10
N ASP A 7 -8.08 -4.17 2.04
CA ASP A 7 -9.48 -4.27 2.51
C ASP A 7 -9.98 -2.95 3.14
N ASP A 8 -9.09 -2.13 3.71
CA ASP A 8 -9.45 -0.82 4.29
C ASP A 8 -9.96 0.17 3.23
N PHE A 9 -9.65 -0.09 1.95
CA PHE A 9 -10.03 0.75 0.83
C PHE A 9 -11.28 0.27 0.09
N LEU A 10 -11.92 -0.81 0.57
CA LEU A 10 -13.16 -1.29 -0.01
C LEU A 10 -14.31 -0.29 0.16
N ASP A 11 -15.17 -0.28 -0.85
CA ASP A 11 -16.39 0.50 -0.93
C ASP A 11 -17.48 -0.41 -1.49
N GLU A 12 -18.42 -0.82 -0.63
CA GLU A 12 -19.45 -1.83 -0.93
C GLU A 12 -18.88 -3.16 -1.45
N GLY A 13 -17.74 -3.59 -0.88
CA GLY A 13 -17.12 -4.87 -1.24
C GLY A 13 -16.39 -4.87 -2.58
N ILE A 14 -16.04 -3.69 -3.12
CA ILE A 14 -15.12 -3.57 -4.26
C ILE A 14 -14.20 -2.35 -4.11
N ILE A 15 -13.11 -2.31 -4.87
CA ILE A 15 -12.25 -1.11 -4.96
C ILE A 15 -12.84 -0.15 -6.00
N ARG A 16 -13.43 0.96 -5.55
CA ARG A 16 -13.92 2.06 -6.41
C ARG A 16 -12.89 3.19 -6.46
N GLU A 17 -12.46 3.59 -7.65
CA GLU A 17 -11.36 4.56 -7.83
C GLU A 17 -11.57 5.88 -7.05
N LYS A 18 -12.76 6.48 -7.14
CA LYS A 18 -13.04 7.76 -6.46
C LYS A 18 -12.89 7.64 -4.95
N SER A 19 -13.50 6.62 -4.34
CA SER A 19 -13.47 6.35 -2.90
C SER A 19 -12.05 5.99 -2.43
N PHE A 20 -11.36 5.15 -3.21
CA PHE A 20 -9.97 4.77 -2.96
C PHE A 20 -9.06 6.01 -2.91
N ARG A 21 -9.11 6.87 -3.93
CA ARG A 21 -8.28 8.08 -3.99
C ARG A 21 -8.58 9.05 -2.85
N GLN A 22 -9.85 9.17 -2.46
CA GLN A 22 -10.24 9.97 -1.31
C GLN A 22 -9.62 9.43 -0.02
N LYS A 23 -9.75 8.12 0.25
CA LYS A 23 -9.11 7.48 1.43
C LYS A 23 -7.59 7.67 1.43
N VAL A 24 -6.93 7.41 0.29
CA VAL A 24 -5.48 7.61 0.13
C VAL A 24 -5.06 9.05 0.42
N SER A 25 -5.83 10.05 -0.01
CA SER A 25 -5.51 11.47 0.26
C SER A 25 -5.63 11.88 1.74
N GLN A 26 -6.31 11.07 2.56
CA GLN A 26 -6.51 11.32 3.98
C GLN A 26 -5.44 10.65 4.87
N ILE A 27 -4.59 9.80 4.28
CA ILE A 27 -3.51 9.13 4.99
C ILE A 27 -2.39 10.14 5.29
N ASN A 28 -1.96 10.18 6.55
CA ASN A 28 -0.73 10.89 6.91
C ASN A 28 0.49 10.04 6.54
N TRP A 29 1.12 10.33 5.41
CA TRP A 29 2.25 9.54 4.91
C TRP A 29 3.51 9.65 5.78
N ASP A 30 3.65 10.71 6.58
CA ASP A 30 4.79 10.88 7.49
C ASP A 30 4.86 9.76 8.55
N ASP A 31 3.71 9.13 8.87
CA ASP A 31 3.64 7.98 9.77
C ASP A 31 4.48 6.78 9.26
N TYR A 32 4.84 6.76 7.98
CA TYR A 32 5.65 5.73 7.32
C TYR A 32 7.11 6.16 7.05
N ASN A 33 7.51 7.36 7.50
CA ASN A 33 8.84 7.90 7.26
C ASN A 33 9.96 6.99 7.82
N ALA A 34 10.93 6.66 6.97
CA ALA A 34 12.05 5.75 7.29
C ALA A 34 11.61 4.38 7.84
N LYS A 35 10.39 3.93 7.49
CA LYS A 35 9.86 2.62 7.89
C LYS A 35 9.88 1.64 6.73
N ARG A 36 9.89 0.35 7.08
CA ARG A 36 9.57 -0.75 6.18
C ARG A 36 8.07 -0.99 6.19
N VAL A 37 7.45 -0.90 5.01
CA VAL A 37 5.98 -0.97 4.84
C VAL A 37 5.61 -2.14 3.93
N MET A 38 4.61 -2.91 4.35
CA MET A 38 4.04 -4.01 3.56
C MET A 38 2.63 -3.64 3.08
N ILE A 39 2.36 -3.78 1.79
CA ILE A 39 1.02 -3.72 1.22
C ILE A 39 0.49 -5.15 1.13
N LYS A 40 -0.47 -5.48 1.99
CA LYS A 40 -1.08 -6.81 2.05
C LYS A 40 -2.14 -6.95 0.97
N GLY A 41 -1.90 -7.86 0.02
CA GLY A 41 -2.75 -8.10 -1.15
C GLY A 41 -3.78 -9.23 -1.01
N CYS A 42 -3.71 -10.03 0.06
CA CYS A 42 -4.74 -11.03 0.36
C CYS A 42 -5.99 -10.29 0.80
N THR A 43 -6.87 -10.07 -0.16
CA THR A 43 -8.14 -9.37 -0.02
C THR A 43 -9.24 -10.30 -0.44
N SER A 44 -10.43 -10.07 0.09
CA SER A 44 -11.61 -10.89 -0.24
C SER A 44 -12.15 -10.64 -1.65
N VAL A 45 -11.55 -9.72 -2.41
CA VAL A 45 -12.06 -9.20 -3.68
C VAL A 45 -10.94 -8.96 -4.69
N PRO A 46 -11.23 -8.90 -6.00
CA PRO A 46 -10.24 -8.50 -6.99
C PRO A 46 -9.76 -7.06 -6.77
N VAL A 47 -8.46 -6.87 -6.61
CA VAL A 47 -7.83 -5.54 -6.48
C VAL A 47 -7.19 -5.13 -7.80
N PRO A 48 -7.57 -3.99 -8.39
CA PRO A 48 -6.94 -3.48 -9.60
C PRO A 48 -5.46 -3.14 -9.39
N THR A 49 -4.60 -3.41 -10.38
CA THR A 49 -3.16 -3.12 -10.31
C THR A 49 -2.86 -1.66 -9.98
N TRP A 50 -3.67 -0.72 -10.48
CA TRP A 50 -3.47 0.71 -10.23
C TRP A 50 -3.56 1.07 -8.74
N ALA A 51 -4.30 0.32 -7.92
CA ALA A 51 -4.42 0.59 -6.49
C ALA A 51 -3.08 0.37 -5.78
N TYR A 52 -2.39 -0.73 -6.10
CA TYR A 52 -1.04 -1.00 -5.64
C TYR A 52 -0.05 0.07 -6.08
N LEU A 53 -0.12 0.48 -7.36
CA LEU A 53 0.78 1.49 -7.91
C LEU A 53 0.62 2.85 -7.22
N ILE A 54 -0.62 3.25 -6.91
CA ILE A 54 -0.89 4.51 -6.19
C ILE A 54 -0.29 4.46 -4.78
N LEU A 55 -0.53 3.39 -4.01
CA LEU A 55 0.01 3.27 -2.66
C LEU A 55 1.54 3.28 -2.67
N THR A 56 2.14 2.51 -3.58
CA THR A 56 3.59 2.46 -3.73
C THR A 56 4.17 3.83 -4.11
N ALA A 57 3.51 4.58 -4.99
CA ALA A 57 3.98 5.91 -5.37
C ALA A 57 4.02 6.89 -4.19
N GLN A 58 3.02 6.84 -3.30
CA GLN A 58 2.98 7.65 -2.08
C GLN A 58 4.05 7.20 -1.08
N LEU A 59 4.11 5.90 -0.81
CA LEU A 59 5.08 5.32 0.13
C LEU A 59 6.52 5.55 -0.29
N ALA A 60 6.82 5.49 -1.60
CA ALA A 60 8.19 5.65 -2.10
C ALA A 60 8.80 7.03 -1.80
N GLN A 61 7.98 8.03 -1.44
CA GLN A 61 8.47 9.35 -1.04
C GLN A 61 9.03 9.37 0.40
N VAL A 62 8.56 8.46 1.25
CA VAL A 62 8.75 8.52 2.72
C VAL A 62 9.35 7.24 3.31
N ALA A 63 8.94 6.06 2.85
CA ALA A 63 9.34 4.77 3.37
C ALA A 63 10.73 4.33 2.87
N ASP A 64 11.42 3.52 3.68
CA ASP A 64 12.74 2.96 3.32
C ASP A 64 12.61 1.71 2.44
N ASP A 65 11.58 0.91 2.66
CA ASP A 65 11.34 -0.36 1.99
C ASP A 65 9.84 -0.53 1.77
N ILE A 66 9.46 -0.99 0.57
CA ILE A 66 8.07 -1.39 0.27
C ILE A 66 8.05 -2.86 -0.14
N LEU A 67 7.11 -3.61 0.44
CA LEU A 67 6.91 -5.03 0.17
C LEU A 67 5.47 -5.33 -0.20
N TYR A 68 5.27 -6.29 -1.08
CA TYR A 68 3.97 -6.87 -1.39
C TYR A 68 3.87 -8.28 -0.81
N GLY A 69 2.66 -8.69 -0.44
CA GLY A 69 2.37 -10.08 -0.06
C GLY A 69 1.90 -10.22 1.39
N GLU A 70 2.32 -11.30 2.05
CA GLU A 70 1.96 -11.63 3.42
C GLU A 70 3.20 -11.78 4.30
N PRO A 71 3.13 -11.65 5.65
CA PRO A 71 4.31 -11.71 6.51
C PRO A 71 5.21 -12.93 6.27
N CYS A 72 4.63 -14.07 5.93
CA CYS A 72 5.35 -15.32 5.66
C CYS A 72 5.87 -15.43 4.21
N ALA A 73 5.35 -14.62 3.28
CA ALA A 73 5.68 -14.64 1.86
C ALA A 73 5.61 -13.20 1.30
N THR A 74 6.70 -12.46 1.44
CA THR A 74 6.81 -11.08 0.96
C THR A 74 7.76 -10.97 -0.23
N VAL A 75 7.44 -10.05 -1.14
CA VAL A 75 8.31 -9.63 -2.24
C VAL A 75 8.66 -8.17 -2.02
N LYS A 76 9.96 -7.87 -1.88
CA LYS A 76 10.44 -6.48 -1.80
C LYS A 76 10.40 -5.86 -3.19
N ILE A 77 9.68 -4.75 -3.34
CA ILE A 77 9.49 -4.05 -4.62
C ILE A 77 10.18 -2.70 -4.68
N TYR A 78 10.55 -2.13 -3.54
CA TYR A 78 11.25 -0.84 -3.45
C TYR A 78 12.22 -0.83 -2.26
N ASN A 79 13.34 -0.15 -2.43
CA ASN A 79 14.31 0.17 -1.38
C ASN A 79 14.89 1.55 -1.64
N ARG A 80 14.69 2.50 -0.72
CA ARG A 80 15.11 3.90 -0.85
C ARG A 80 16.62 4.07 -1.02
N ASN A 81 17.40 3.24 -0.34
CA ASN A 81 18.87 3.29 -0.38
C ASN A 81 19.46 2.70 -1.67
N LYS A 82 18.63 2.12 -2.55
CA LYS A 82 19.02 1.54 -3.84
C LYS A 82 18.29 2.16 -5.03
N ALA A 83 17.47 3.18 -4.79
CA ALA A 83 16.67 3.88 -5.79
C ALA A 83 17.45 5.04 -6.41
#